data_AF-A0A962NG91-F1
#
_entry.id   AF-A0A962NG91-F1
#
_cell.length_a   1.000
_cell.length_b   1.000
_cell.length_c   1.000
_cell.angle_alpha   90.00
_cell.angle_beta   90.00
_cell.angle_gamma   90.00
#
_symmetry.space_group_name_H-M   'P 1'
#
loop_
_entity.id
_entity.type
_entity.pdbx_description
1 polymer ?
#
loop_
_entity_poly.entity_id
_entity_poly.type
_entity_poly.pdbx_seq_one_letter_code
_entity_poly.pdbx_strand_id
1 'polypeptide(L)'
;EIENLSWRVTLDEQTTVTHFGDAATVAEDFDRHAEHFAARRSQAAFPPHWFFEDPQGRAIMAQHFNAEQIIGIHVPAAAAGKGDAVRAQLGGDLFTDPGESRELTSSAE
;
A
#
# COMPACT_ATOMS: atom_id res chain seq x y z
N GLU A 1 -10.74 13.46 -17.87
CA GLU A 1 -10.59 13.08 -16.46
C GLU A 1 -9.59 11.94 -16.40
N ILE A 2 -8.72 11.90 -15.39
CA ILE A 2 -7.80 10.77 -15.18
C ILE A 2 -8.40 9.99 -14.02
N GLU A 3 -8.88 8.79 -14.31
CA GLU A 3 -9.45 7.88 -13.31
C GLU A 3 -8.36 6.97 -12.76
N ASN A 4 -8.48 6.63 -11.48
CA ASN A 4 -7.63 5.63 -10.84
C ASN A 4 -8.49 4.47 -10.33
N LEU A 5 -7.99 3.26 -10.51
CA LEU A 5 -8.60 2.03 -10.05
C LEU A 5 -7.72 1.39 -8.97
N SER A 6 -8.29 1.26 -7.77
CA SER A 6 -7.77 0.39 -6.73
C SER A 6 -8.41 -0.99 -6.83
N TRP A 7 -7.62 -2.04 -6.64
CA TRP A 7 -8.06 -3.43 -6.76
C TRP A 7 -7.79 -4.17 -5.47
N ARG A 8 -8.79 -4.90 -4.96
CA ARG A 8 -8.63 -5.86 -3.86
C ARG A 8 -8.90 -7.26 -4.38
N VAL A 9 -7.89 -8.13 -4.28
CA VAL A 9 -7.94 -9.51 -4.78
C VAL A 9 -7.88 -10.45 -3.59
N THR A 10 -8.75 -11.45 -3.59
CA THR A 10 -8.72 -12.54 -2.61
C THR A 10 -8.47 -13.86 -3.33
N LEU A 11 -7.44 -14.59 -2.91
CA LEU A 11 -7.10 -15.92 -3.38
C LEU A 11 -7.56 -16.96 -2.36
N ASP A 12 -8.23 -18.01 -2.84
CA ASP A 12 -8.73 -19.15 -2.05
C ASP A 12 -9.51 -18.75 -0.79
N GLU A 13 -10.22 -17.62 -0.85
CA GLU A 13 -10.97 -17.00 0.26
C GLU A 13 -10.15 -16.59 1.49
N GLN A 14 -8.83 -16.83 1.47
CA GLN A 14 -7.92 -16.65 2.60
C GLN A 14 -7.06 -15.41 2.43
N THR A 15 -6.27 -15.36 1.35
CA THR A 15 -5.23 -14.33 1.19
C THR A 15 -5.76 -13.15 0.39
N THR A 16 -5.74 -11.98 0.99
CA THR A 16 -6.28 -10.75 0.43
C THR A 16 -5.19 -9.70 0.29
N VAL A 17 -5.09 -9.09 -0.90
CA VAL A 17 -4.15 -8.01 -1.20
C VAL A 17 -4.88 -6.85 -1.85
N THR A 18 -4.50 -5.63 -1.48
CA THR A 18 -5.06 -4.40 -2.06
C THR A 18 -3.97 -3.60 -2.76
N HIS A 19 -4.18 -3.23 -4.02
CA HIS A 19 -3.28 -2.39 -4.82
C HIS A 19 -3.98 -1.06 -5.11
N PHE A 20 -3.34 0.08 -4.82
CA PHE A 20 -3.99 1.39 -4.88
C PHE A 20 -3.77 2.16 -6.20
N GLY A 21 -3.02 1.58 -7.15
CA GLY A 21 -2.70 2.25 -8.41
C GLY A 21 -1.91 3.53 -8.14
N ASP A 22 -2.09 4.55 -8.97
CA ASP A 22 -1.44 5.87 -8.83
C ASP A 22 -2.24 6.82 -7.91
N ALA A 23 -2.64 6.35 -6.71
CA ALA A 23 -3.58 7.11 -5.88
C ALA A 23 -2.96 8.43 -5.42
N ALA A 24 -3.74 9.50 -5.41
CA ALA A 24 -3.34 10.73 -4.73
C ALA A 24 -3.64 10.60 -3.24
N THR A 25 -2.93 11.33 -2.39
CA THR A 25 -3.18 11.36 -0.95
C THR A 25 -4.36 12.27 -0.60
N VAL A 26 -5.50 12.17 -1.29
CA VAL A 26 -6.69 13.02 -1.07
C VAL A 26 -7.65 12.30 -0.13
N ALA A 27 -7.82 12.80 1.10
CA ALA A 27 -8.60 12.11 2.14
C ALA A 27 -10.06 11.82 1.72
N GLU A 28 -10.72 12.76 1.02
CA GLU A 28 -12.12 12.61 0.58
C GLU A 28 -12.35 11.35 -0.28
N ASP A 29 -11.36 10.99 -1.12
CA ASP A 29 -11.45 9.81 -1.98
C ASP A 29 -11.49 8.52 -1.14
N PHE A 30 -10.80 8.49 0.00
CA PHE A 30 -10.79 7.35 0.91
C PHE A 30 -11.99 7.35 1.85
N ASP A 31 -12.42 8.52 2.32
CA ASP A 31 -13.62 8.68 3.14
C ASP A 31 -14.88 8.18 2.42
N ARG A 32 -15.02 8.54 1.14
CA ARG A 32 -16.16 8.11 0.30
C ARG A 32 -16.27 6.58 0.17
N HIS A 33 -15.15 5.87 0.33
CA HIS A 33 -15.06 4.43 0.20
C HIS A 33 -14.66 3.73 1.52
N ALA A 34 -14.80 4.40 2.66
CA ALA A 34 -14.36 3.87 3.96
C ALA A 34 -15.00 2.52 4.29
N GLU A 35 -16.29 2.33 4.01
CA GLU A 35 -16.97 1.03 4.20
C GLU A 35 -16.36 -0.07 3.34
N HIS A 36 -15.98 0.24 2.09
CA HIS A 36 -15.32 -0.72 1.20
C HIS A 36 -13.99 -1.18 1.80
N PHE A 37 -13.15 -0.27 2.27
CA PHE A 37 -11.86 -0.64 2.86
C PHE A 37 -12.00 -1.36 4.21
N ALA A 38 -12.96 -0.96 5.04
CA ALA A 38 -13.24 -1.61 6.32
C ALA A 38 -13.80 -3.04 6.17
N ALA A 39 -14.54 -3.32 5.09
CA ALA A 39 -15.24 -4.59 4.92
C ALA A 39 -14.35 -5.85 4.90
N ARG A 40 -13.07 -5.72 4.53
CA ARG A 40 -12.13 -6.85 4.51
C ARG A 40 -10.70 -6.40 4.74
N ARG A 41 -10.08 -6.97 5.78
CA ARG A 41 -8.67 -6.75 6.09
C ARG A 41 -7.79 -7.44 5.05
N SER A 42 -6.76 -6.75 4.57
CA SER A 42 -5.78 -7.30 3.63
C SER A 42 -4.54 -7.79 4.37
N GLN A 43 -3.92 -8.88 3.92
CA GLN A 43 -2.58 -9.27 4.39
C GLN A 43 -1.54 -8.24 3.96
N ALA A 44 -1.65 -7.71 2.74
CA ALA A 44 -0.82 -6.61 2.28
C ALA A 44 -1.59 -5.56 1.47
N ALA A 45 -1.17 -4.32 1.62
CA ALA A 45 -1.62 -3.17 0.87
C ALA A 45 -0.43 -2.51 0.15
N PHE A 46 -0.62 -2.14 -1.12
CA PHE A 46 0.41 -1.58 -1.98
C PHE A 46 0.02 -0.16 -2.44
N PRO A 47 0.28 0.88 -1.61
CA PRO A 47 0.19 2.26 -2.04
C PRO A 47 1.41 2.70 -2.83
N PRO A 48 1.31 3.77 -3.63
CA PRO A 48 2.49 4.50 -4.06
C PRO A 48 3.36 5.00 -2.89
N HIS A 49 4.67 5.05 -3.10
CA HIS A 49 5.64 5.48 -2.08
C HIS A 49 5.39 6.89 -1.53
N TRP A 50 4.79 7.79 -2.31
CA TRP A 50 4.51 9.15 -1.87
C TRP A 50 3.49 9.23 -0.71
N PHE A 51 2.73 8.17 -0.43
CA PHE A 51 1.92 8.09 0.80
C PHE A 51 2.78 8.14 2.07
N PHE A 52 4.02 7.66 2.02
CA PHE A 52 4.93 7.67 3.16
C PHE A 52 5.60 9.03 3.36
N GLU A 53 5.71 9.85 2.31
CA GLU A 53 6.31 11.19 2.35
C GLU A 53 5.39 12.22 3.01
N ASP A 54 4.11 12.13 2.69
CA ASP A 54 3.08 13.11 3.07
C ASP A 54 2.40 12.75 4.41
N PRO A 55 2.30 13.69 5.39
CA PRO A 55 1.50 13.49 6.59
C PRO A 55 0.06 13.05 6.33
N GLN A 56 -0.59 13.58 5.29
CA GLN A 56 -1.96 13.19 4.94
C GLN A 56 -2.00 11.76 4.38
N GLY A 57 -1.05 11.39 3.50
CA GLY A 57 -0.84 10.01 3.08
C GLY A 57 -0.68 9.02 4.24
N ARG A 58 0.15 9.36 5.24
CA ARG A 58 0.33 8.52 6.44
C ARG A 58 -0.94 8.40 7.28
N ALA A 59 -1.71 9.48 7.41
CA ALA A 59 -3.00 9.44 8.09
C ALA A 59 -4.00 8.54 7.35
N ILE A 60 -4.07 8.65 6.02
CA ILE A 60 -4.94 7.81 5.19
C ILE A 60 -4.60 6.33 5.34
N MET A 61 -3.31 5.98 5.27
CA MET A 61 -2.85 4.60 5.47
C MET A 61 -3.27 4.05 6.84
N ALA A 62 -3.11 4.85 7.90
CA ALA A 62 -3.45 4.44 9.25
C ALA A 62 -4.97 4.28 9.47
N GLN A 63 -5.78 5.11 8.82
CA GLN A 63 -7.22 5.16 9.05
C GLN A 63 -8.02 4.22 8.14
N HIS A 64 -7.62 4.08 6.87
CA HIS A 64 -8.45 3.43 5.86
C HIS A 64 -7.92 2.09 5.36
N PHE A 65 -6.60 1.88 5.29
CA PHE A 65 -6.09 0.75 4.48
C PHE A 65 -6.46 -0.62 5.02
N ASN A 66 -6.71 -0.75 6.33
CA ASN A 66 -7.11 -2.00 6.98
C ASN A 66 -6.27 -3.19 6.50
N ALA A 67 -4.95 -3.11 6.70
CA ALA A 67 -4.01 -4.13 6.25
C ALA A 67 -3.04 -4.56 7.37
N GLU A 68 -2.52 -5.78 7.28
CA GLU A 68 -1.44 -6.26 8.17
C GLU A 68 -0.10 -5.64 7.80
N GLN A 69 0.21 -5.60 6.51
CA GLN A 69 1.41 -4.98 5.96
C GLN A 69 1.03 -3.89 4.96
N ILE A 70 1.77 -2.78 4.95
CA ILE A 70 1.65 -1.72 3.95
C ILE A 70 3.03 -1.52 3.34
N ILE A 71 3.16 -1.82 2.05
CA ILE A 71 4.45 -1.84 1.34
C ILE A 71 4.35 -0.92 0.14
N GLY A 72 5.14 0.15 0.14
CA GLY A 72 5.15 1.15 -0.93
C GLY A 72 5.67 0.61 -2.26
N ILE A 73 4.99 1.00 -3.34
CA ILE A 73 5.32 0.71 -4.74
C ILE A 73 5.46 2.02 -5.53
N HIS A 74 5.57 1.98 -6.86
CA HIS A 74 5.87 3.15 -7.71
C HIS A 74 7.17 3.86 -7.28
N VAL A 75 8.13 3.14 -6.72
CA VAL A 75 9.41 3.70 -6.27
C VAL A 75 10.27 4.07 -7.48
N PRO A 76 10.91 5.25 -7.51
CA PRO A 76 11.76 5.65 -8.63
C PRO A 76 12.91 4.65 -8.86
N ALA A 77 13.19 4.33 -10.13
CA ALA A 77 14.25 3.37 -10.49
C ALA A 77 15.65 3.72 -9.93
N ALA A 78 15.91 5.00 -9.64
CA ALA A 78 17.15 5.47 -9.02
C ALA A 78 17.36 4.99 -7.56
N ALA A 79 16.32 4.42 -6.94
CA ALA A 79 16.35 3.79 -5.63
C ALA A 79 16.86 2.34 -5.66
N ALA A 80 16.94 1.70 -6.82
CA ALA A 80 17.45 0.33 -6.94
C ALA A 80 18.88 0.23 -6.38
N GLY A 81 19.12 -0.79 -5.55
CA GLY A 81 20.35 -1.01 -4.80
C GLY A 81 20.52 -0.10 -3.57
N LYS A 82 19.52 0.74 -3.23
CA LYS A 82 19.56 1.69 -2.09
C LYS A 82 18.39 1.51 -1.12
N GLY A 83 17.75 0.34 -1.14
CA GLY A 83 16.48 0.11 -0.43
C GLY A 83 16.49 0.50 1.04
N ASP A 84 17.55 0.13 1.78
CA ASP A 84 17.63 0.42 3.22
C ASP A 84 17.69 1.93 3.51
N ALA A 85 18.42 2.69 2.71
CA ALA A 85 18.49 4.14 2.87
C ALA A 85 17.14 4.80 2.56
N VAL A 86 16.44 4.34 1.52
CA VAL A 86 15.13 4.88 1.12
C VAL A 86 14.06 4.54 2.16
N ARG A 87 14.01 3.29 2.65
CA ARG A 87 13.11 2.87 3.74
C ARG A 87 13.37 3.66 5.02
N ALA A 88 14.63 3.88 5.38
CA ALA A 88 15.00 4.68 6.54
C ALA A 88 14.59 6.16 6.40
N GLN A 89 14.76 6.73 5.20
CA GLN A 89 14.37 8.12 4.92
C GLN A 89 12.85 8.32 4.96
N LEU A 90 12.08 7.39 4.37
CA LEU A 90 10.63 7.49 4.26
C LEU A 90 9.91 6.98 5.52
N GLY A 91 10.60 6.26 6.40
CA GLY A 91 10.02 5.71 7.62
C GLY A 91 8.95 4.65 7.33
N GLY A 92 9.10 3.92 6.22
CA GLY A 92 8.12 2.97 5.71
C GLY A 92 8.77 1.83 4.95
N ASP A 93 8.01 0.75 4.78
CA ASP A 93 8.44 -0.40 4.00
C ASP A 93 8.07 -0.23 2.53
N LEU A 94 8.97 -0.64 1.63
CA LEU A 94 8.92 -0.38 0.19
C LEU A 94 9.56 -1.51 -0.60
N PHE A 95 8.98 -1.83 -1.75
CA PHE A 95 9.64 -2.57 -2.82
C PHE A 95 10.56 -1.63 -3.60
N THR A 96 11.88 -1.81 -3.48
CA THR A 96 12.87 -0.89 -4.04
C THR A 96 13.67 -1.49 -5.18
N ASP A 97 13.71 -2.82 -5.26
CA ASP A 97 14.58 -3.54 -6.18
C ASP A 97 13.77 -4.33 -7.22
N PRO A 98 14.07 -4.20 -8.53
CA PRO A 98 13.40 -4.97 -9.56
C PRO A 98 13.54 -6.48 -9.33
N GLY A 99 12.41 -7.20 -9.35
CA GLY A 99 12.37 -8.64 -9.09
C GLY A 99 12.31 -9.02 -7.60
N GLU A 100 12.31 -8.05 -6.69
CA GLU A 100 12.03 -8.31 -5.27
C GLU A 100 10.68 -9.01 -5.12
N SER A 101 10.63 -10.04 -4.27
CA SER A 101 9.43 -10.83 -3.98
C SER A 101 9.40 -11.15 -2.50
N ARG A 102 8.19 -11.18 -1.93
CA ARG A 102 7.97 -11.45 -0.51
C ARG A 102 6.83 -12.43 -0.33
N GLU A 103 7.01 -13.38 0.57
CA GLU A 103 5.95 -14.30 0.94
C GLU A 103 4.98 -13.60 1.90
N LEU A 104 3.70 -13.73 1.62
CA LEU A 104 2.65 -13.30 2.54
C LEU A 104 2.29 -14.49 3.41
N THR A 105 2.63 -14.41 4.70
CA THR A 105 2.17 -15.39 5.68
C THR A 105 0.78 -14.98 6.16
N SER A 106 -0.21 -15.86 6.01
CA SER A 106 -1.49 -15.70 6.70
C SER A 106 -1.25 -15.79 8.21
N SER A 107 -1.68 -14.76 8.95
CA SER A 107 -1.87 -14.90 10.38
C SER A 107 -3.07 -15.84 10.58
N ALA A 108 -2.82 -17.13 10.76
CA ALA A 108 -3.88 -18.11 11.00
C ALA A 108 -4.73 -17.68 12.20
N GLU A 109 -6.04 -17.52 12.00
CA GLU A 109 -7.05 -17.54 13.07
C GLU A 109 -7.44 -18.98 13.41
#